data_AF-A0A1F7LJJ0-F1
#
_entry.id   AF-A0A1F7LJJ0-F1
#
_cell.length_a   1.000
_cell.length_b   1.000
_cell.length_c   1.000
_cell.angle_alpha   90.00
_cell.angle_beta   90.00
_cell.angle_gamma   90.00
#
_symmetry.space_group_name_H-M   'P 1'
#
loop_
_entity.id
_entity.type
_entity.pdbx_description
1 polymer ?
#
loop_
_entity_poly.entity_id
_entity_poly.type
_entity_poly.pdbx_seq_one_letter_code
_entity_poly.pdbx_strand_id
1 'polypeptide(L)'
;MGLAKICRKMDIPVPPPGYWRRKETGWNPARPPLPALCPGIPDAVGLTPRPAPAERSLEVTAQEAFEREPKNRVRVARQLSSPHPLVDHAAPVLRDARVGLYGALCARRERCLDIHISPRSLERVLRILDALFKALEARGFRVGLSQGDRPDTHITIFGYPVRVTLEEKIGRIDHVPRKGDGSYHARWDYVPSGRLTFRIDEWRSGSARKSWSDGKRGLLESQLHDIIRGLVVVADAKRTHLLAEEREAQARREAQRQRELAEQRRREEEERQRRLEREAESWVKAQQLRAFIDEVERRASVKGVAMEPGSELGDWIAWARRHADRLDPLKPDPDAVKPQDASAGPTHEAPDGPPADDGIVAPPGRES
;
A
#
# COMPACT_ATOMS: atom_id res chain seq x y z
N MET A 1 10.05 -12.17 19.53
CA MET A 1 11.04 -12.74 20.49
C MET A 1 10.29 -13.17 21.74
N GLY A 2 10.53 -14.36 22.28
CA GLY A 2 9.82 -14.81 23.50
C GLY A 2 10.40 -14.17 24.77
N LEU A 3 9.55 -13.93 25.78
CA LEU A 3 9.92 -13.27 27.05
C LEU A 3 11.14 -13.92 27.73
N ALA A 4 11.21 -15.26 27.76
CA ALA A 4 12.35 -15.99 28.33
C ALA A 4 13.71 -15.73 27.64
N LYS A 5 13.70 -15.31 26.37
CA LYS A 5 14.94 -14.91 25.66
C LYS A 5 15.36 -13.50 26.05
N ILE A 6 14.40 -12.63 26.33
CA ILE A 6 14.64 -11.27 26.81
C ILE A 6 15.17 -11.32 28.24
N CYS A 7 14.52 -12.07 29.14
CA CYS A 7 15.00 -12.27 30.51
C CYS A 7 16.44 -12.80 30.56
N ARG A 8 16.79 -13.80 29.73
CA ARG A 8 18.18 -14.30 29.64
C ARG A 8 19.18 -13.25 29.14
N LYS A 9 18.78 -12.33 28.26
CA LYS A 9 19.66 -11.25 27.77
C LYS A 9 19.88 -10.17 28.84
N MET A 10 18.90 -10.00 29.74
CA MET A 10 18.92 -9.04 30.84
C MET A 10 19.43 -9.64 32.16
N ASP A 11 19.95 -10.88 32.12
CA ASP A 11 20.36 -11.66 33.30
C ASP A 11 19.27 -11.79 34.39
N ILE A 12 18.00 -11.81 33.96
CA ILE A 12 16.85 -12.00 34.85
C ILE A 12 16.57 -13.50 34.98
N PRO A 13 16.60 -14.09 36.20
CA PRO A 13 16.35 -15.50 36.39
C PRO A 13 14.91 -15.87 36.04
N VAL A 14 14.75 -16.91 35.22
CA VAL A 14 13.45 -17.40 34.74
C VAL A 14 13.07 -18.66 35.54
N PRO A 15 11.82 -18.81 36.00
CA PRO A 15 11.40 -19.99 36.75
C PRO A 15 11.55 -21.27 35.91
N PRO A 16 11.97 -22.40 36.52
CA PRO A 16 12.13 -23.66 35.82
C PRO A 16 10.77 -24.24 35.34
N PRO A 17 10.77 -25.15 34.36
CA PRO A 17 9.56 -25.83 33.92
C PRO A 17 8.80 -26.47 35.10
N GLY A 18 7.49 -26.23 35.18
CA GLY A 18 6.64 -26.76 36.24
C GLY A 18 6.61 -25.94 37.55
N TYR A 19 7.40 -24.87 37.67
CA TYR A 19 7.37 -23.96 38.84
C TYR A 19 5.93 -23.49 39.19
N TRP A 20 5.16 -23.07 38.19
CA TRP A 20 3.79 -22.59 38.39
C TRP A 20 2.81 -23.69 38.82
N ARG A 21 2.90 -24.89 38.23
CA ARG A 21 2.10 -26.05 38.64
C ARG A 21 2.38 -26.42 40.10
N ARG A 22 3.64 -26.37 40.53
CA ARG A 22 4.00 -26.65 41.93
C ARG A 22 3.48 -25.57 42.90
N LYS A 23 3.47 -24.31 42.45
CA LYS A 23 2.90 -23.19 43.22
C LYS A 23 1.38 -23.31 43.39
N GLU A 24 0.67 -23.73 42.34
CA GLU A 24 -0.78 -24.02 42.39
C GLU A 24 -1.11 -25.14 43.39
N THR A 25 -0.24 -26.15 43.51
CA THR A 25 -0.39 -27.24 44.50
C THR A 25 0.11 -26.87 45.91
N GLY A 26 0.28 -25.58 46.21
CA GLY A 26 0.66 -25.08 47.54
C GLY A 26 2.15 -25.17 47.89
N TRP A 27 3.01 -25.58 46.96
CA TRP A 27 4.46 -25.62 47.19
C TRP A 27 5.04 -24.20 47.10
N ASN A 28 5.98 -23.86 47.99
CA ASN A 28 6.65 -22.55 48.01
C ASN A 28 8.14 -22.66 47.61
N PRO A 29 8.45 -22.86 46.31
CA PRO A 29 9.82 -22.95 45.84
C PRO A 29 10.58 -21.63 46.04
N ALA A 30 11.83 -21.74 46.48
CA ALA A 30 12.75 -20.61 46.64
C ALA A 30 12.86 -19.81 45.34
N ARG A 31 12.73 -18.49 45.44
CA ARG A 31 12.91 -17.57 44.31
C ARG A 31 14.40 -17.20 44.24
N PRO A 32 15.10 -17.49 43.12
CA PRO A 32 16.48 -17.05 42.97
C PRO A 32 16.52 -15.51 43.03
N PRO A 33 17.46 -14.91 43.77
CA PRO A 33 17.60 -13.47 43.83
C PRO A 33 17.99 -12.92 42.46
N LEU A 34 17.57 -11.68 42.18
CA LEU A 34 17.99 -10.98 40.98
C LEU A 34 19.49 -10.61 41.11
N PRO A 35 20.37 -11.02 40.18
CA PRO A 35 21.77 -10.66 40.24
C PRO A 35 21.97 -9.16 40.01
N ALA A 36 23.11 -8.64 40.47
CA ALA A 36 23.50 -7.26 40.21
C ALA A 36 23.75 -7.05 38.70
N LEU A 37 23.38 -5.88 38.20
CA LEU A 37 23.52 -5.53 36.78
C LEU A 37 24.99 -5.57 36.37
N CYS A 38 25.34 -6.49 35.47
CA CYS A 38 26.69 -6.57 34.94
C CYS A 38 26.98 -5.43 33.95
N PRO A 39 28.23 -4.92 33.89
CA PRO A 39 28.62 -3.92 32.90
C PRO A 39 28.34 -4.43 31.47
N GLY A 40 27.60 -3.64 30.69
CA GLY A 40 27.25 -3.97 29.29
C GLY A 40 25.85 -4.55 29.08
N ILE A 41 25.07 -4.79 30.14
CA ILE A 41 23.65 -5.16 30.04
C ILE A 41 22.79 -3.89 30.15
N PRO A 42 21.83 -3.64 29.24
CA PRO A 42 20.89 -2.53 29.37
C PRO A 42 20.11 -2.63 30.69
N ASP A 43 19.82 -1.50 31.31
CA ASP A 43 18.99 -1.40 32.52
C ASP A 43 17.49 -1.49 32.22
N ALA A 44 17.08 -1.18 30.99
CA ALA A 44 15.70 -1.27 30.53
C ALA A 44 15.56 -1.99 29.18
N VAL A 45 14.42 -2.68 29.00
CA VAL A 45 14.00 -3.23 27.71
C VAL A 45 12.56 -2.87 27.45
N GLY A 46 12.31 -2.18 26.33
CA GLY A 46 10.95 -1.88 25.88
C GLY A 46 10.26 -3.15 25.38
N LEU A 47 9.23 -3.60 26.09
CA LEU A 47 8.30 -4.61 25.59
C LEU A 47 7.15 -3.88 24.90
N THR A 48 7.15 -3.84 23.57
CA THR A 48 5.97 -3.41 22.84
C THR A 48 4.95 -4.55 22.88
N PRO A 49 3.76 -4.36 23.51
CA PRO A 49 2.70 -5.34 23.40
C PRO A 49 2.45 -5.58 21.93
N ARG A 50 2.29 -6.86 21.55
CA ARG A 50 1.79 -7.14 20.21
C ARG A 50 0.46 -6.38 20.12
N PRO A 51 0.27 -5.49 19.13
CA PRO A 51 -1.01 -4.80 19.00
C PRO A 51 -2.10 -5.86 18.97
N ALA A 52 -3.20 -5.59 19.68
CA ALA A 52 -4.35 -6.47 19.64
C ALA A 52 -4.67 -6.78 18.17
N PRO A 53 -5.01 -8.04 17.81
CA PRO A 53 -5.48 -8.32 16.47
C PRO A 53 -6.60 -7.32 16.17
N ALA A 54 -6.52 -6.64 15.03
CA ALA A 54 -7.61 -5.76 14.59
C ALA A 54 -8.94 -6.51 14.74
N GLU A 55 -9.96 -5.82 15.23
CA GLU A 55 -11.30 -6.40 15.36
C GLU A 55 -11.69 -7.01 14.01
N ARG A 56 -12.08 -8.28 14.04
CA ARG A 56 -12.48 -9.00 12.83
C ARG A 56 -13.76 -8.38 12.32
N SER A 57 -13.87 -8.20 11.00
CA SER A 57 -15.13 -7.75 10.41
C SER A 57 -16.28 -8.70 10.76
N LEU A 58 -17.51 -8.17 10.75
CA LEU A 58 -18.72 -8.96 10.99
C LEU A 58 -18.83 -10.13 10.00
N GLU A 59 -18.41 -9.91 8.75
CA GLU A 59 -18.39 -10.93 7.69
C GLU A 59 -17.45 -12.09 8.02
N VAL A 60 -16.25 -11.81 8.54
CA VAL A 60 -15.31 -12.84 9.02
C VAL A 60 -15.92 -13.61 10.17
N THR A 61 -16.51 -12.91 11.13
CA THR A 61 -17.11 -13.53 12.33
C THR A 61 -18.27 -14.46 11.95
N ALA A 62 -19.14 -14.02 11.04
CA ALA A 62 -20.23 -14.82 10.49
C ALA A 62 -19.72 -16.07 9.76
N GLN A 63 -18.70 -15.92 8.91
CA GLN A 63 -18.12 -17.06 8.20
C GLN A 63 -17.42 -18.04 9.14
N GLU A 64 -16.71 -17.56 10.16
CA GLU A 64 -16.10 -18.43 11.17
C GLU A 64 -17.14 -19.21 11.98
N ALA A 65 -18.26 -18.58 12.33
CA ALA A 65 -19.37 -19.25 12.98
C ALA A 65 -19.97 -20.34 12.07
N PHE A 66 -20.16 -20.02 10.78
CA PHE A 66 -20.62 -20.97 9.77
C PHE A 66 -19.68 -22.19 9.64
N GLU A 67 -18.36 -21.98 9.53
CA GLU A 67 -17.39 -23.10 9.43
C GLU A 67 -17.28 -23.95 10.71
N ARG A 68 -17.68 -23.41 11.87
CA ARG A 68 -17.62 -24.13 13.14
C ARG A 68 -18.70 -25.22 13.22
N GLU A 69 -19.79 -25.07 12.49
CA GLU A 69 -20.88 -26.04 12.48
C GLU A 69 -20.46 -27.36 11.78
N PRO A 70 -20.63 -28.52 12.42
CA PRO A 70 -20.20 -29.81 11.84
C PRO A 70 -20.80 -30.13 10.46
N LYS A 71 -22.02 -29.65 10.18
CA LYS A 71 -22.72 -29.83 8.90
C LYS A 71 -22.04 -29.11 7.73
N ASN A 72 -21.28 -28.05 7.99
CA ASN A 72 -20.65 -27.23 6.96
C ASN A 72 -19.22 -27.71 6.64
N ARG A 73 -18.73 -28.74 7.36
CA ARG A 73 -17.41 -29.33 7.11
C ARG A 73 -17.34 -29.95 5.72
N VAL A 74 -16.35 -29.50 4.96
CA VAL A 74 -16.07 -30.02 3.62
C VAL A 74 -15.61 -31.47 3.71
N ARG A 75 -16.23 -32.34 2.92
CA ARG A 75 -15.85 -33.75 2.78
C ARG A 75 -15.21 -33.97 1.42
N VAL A 76 -14.03 -34.59 1.41
CA VAL A 76 -13.32 -34.93 0.18
C VAL A 76 -13.85 -36.25 -0.36
N ALA A 77 -14.36 -36.25 -1.59
CA ALA A 77 -14.82 -37.47 -2.26
C ALA A 77 -13.65 -38.42 -2.55
N ARG A 78 -13.92 -39.73 -2.58
CA ARG A 78 -12.92 -40.74 -2.93
C ARG A 78 -12.57 -40.73 -4.42
N GLN A 79 -13.50 -40.29 -5.26
CA GLN A 79 -13.38 -40.22 -6.71
C GLN A 79 -13.90 -38.86 -7.20
N LEU A 80 -13.32 -38.35 -8.29
CA LEU A 80 -13.76 -37.14 -8.95
C LEU A 80 -14.96 -37.48 -9.85
N SER A 81 -16.14 -36.98 -9.48
CA SER A 81 -17.33 -37.00 -10.34
C SER A 81 -17.77 -35.56 -10.55
N SER A 82 -17.85 -35.13 -11.81
CA SER A 82 -18.05 -33.72 -12.21
C SER A 82 -17.09 -32.75 -11.49
N PRO A 83 -15.77 -32.81 -11.78
CA PRO A 83 -14.79 -31.94 -11.13
C PRO A 83 -15.05 -30.45 -11.39
N HIS A 84 -14.57 -29.59 -10.50
CA HIS A 84 -14.57 -28.15 -10.68
C HIS A 84 -13.83 -27.76 -11.97
N PRO A 85 -14.29 -26.77 -12.76
CA PRO A 85 -13.71 -26.45 -14.08
C PRO A 85 -12.18 -26.26 -14.08
N LEU A 86 -11.63 -25.58 -13.06
CA LEU A 86 -10.17 -25.43 -12.92
C LEU A 86 -9.44 -26.75 -12.67
N VAL A 87 -10.06 -27.69 -11.95
CA VAL A 87 -9.48 -29.02 -11.69
C VAL A 87 -9.62 -29.91 -12.92
N ASP A 88 -10.76 -29.83 -13.61
CA ASP A 88 -11.02 -30.53 -14.87
C ASP A 88 -9.98 -30.16 -15.94
N HIS A 89 -9.72 -28.86 -16.09
CA HIS A 89 -8.68 -28.34 -16.97
C HIS A 89 -7.26 -28.74 -16.52
N ALA A 90 -6.95 -28.64 -15.22
CA ALA A 90 -5.61 -28.91 -14.72
C ALA A 90 -5.25 -30.40 -14.72
N ALA A 91 -6.22 -31.30 -14.56
CA ALA A 91 -5.98 -32.74 -14.43
C ALA A 91 -5.22 -33.37 -15.62
N PRO A 92 -5.63 -33.22 -16.90
CA PRO A 92 -4.88 -33.78 -18.03
C PRO A 92 -3.48 -33.17 -18.15
N VAL A 93 -3.38 -31.85 -18.04
CA VAL A 93 -2.12 -31.09 -18.10
C VAL A 93 -1.10 -31.60 -17.09
N LEU A 94 -1.54 -31.85 -15.86
CA LEU A 94 -0.66 -32.31 -14.77
C LEU A 94 -0.31 -33.80 -14.88
N ARG A 95 -1.15 -34.62 -15.50
CA ARG A 95 -0.85 -36.05 -15.75
C ARG A 95 0.23 -36.20 -16.82
N ASP A 96 0.21 -35.35 -17.84
CA ASP A 96 1.18 -35.34 -18.93
C ASP A 96 2.44 -34.51 -18.60
N ALA A 97 2.41 -33.76 -17.51
CA ALA A 97 3.51 -32.91 -17.08
C ALA A 97 4.78 -33.73 -16.79
N ARG A 98 5.91 -33.25 -17.31
CA ARG A 98 7.21 -33.84 -17.03
C ARG A 98 7.60 -33.62 -15.57
N VAL A 99 8.27 -34.61 -14.99
CA VAL A 99 8.91 -34.48 -13.68
C VAL A 99 10.10 -33.53 -13.85
N GLY A 100 10.02 -32.37 -13.20
CA GLY A 100 11.05 -31.36 -13.18
C GLY A 100 12.13 -31.63 -12.12
N LEU A 101 12.88 -30.58 -11.81
CA LEU A 101 13.92 -30.63 -10.78
C LEU A 101 13.31 -31.03 -9.43
N TYR A 102 14.03 -31.84 -8.66
CA TYR A 102 13.63 -32.30 -7.32
C TYR A 102 12.42 -33.25 -7.26
N GLY A 103 11.97 -33.81 -8.40
CA GLY A 103 10.93 -34.83 -8.42
C GLY A 103 9.49 -34.28 -8.41
N ALA A 104 9.32 -32.97 -8.58
CA ALA A 104 8.01 -32.31 -8.69
C ALA A 104 7.54 -32.20 -10.14
N LEU A 105 6.23 -32.31 -10.37
CA LEU A 105 5.58 -32.06 -11.66
C LEU A 105 5.83 -30.61 -12.10
N CYS A 106 6.12 -30.43 -13.38
CA CYS A 106 6.38 -29.12 -13.96
C CYS A 106 5.50 -28.92 -15.20
N ALA A 107 4.34 -28.30 -15.01
CA ALA A 107 3.47 -27.86 -16.11
C ALA A 107 4.02 -26.56 -16.72
N ARG A 108 5.16 -26.64 -17.43
CA ARG A 108 5.74 -25.46 -18.10
C ARG A 108 4.83 -24.98 -19.22
N ARG A 109 4.53 -23.68 -19.24
CA ARG A 109 3.87 -22.93 -20.34
C ARG A 109 2.36 -23.19 -20.52
N GLU A 110 1.73 -23.90 -19.60
CA GLU A 110 0.29 -24.11 -19.62
C GLU A 110 -0.40 -23.38 -18.48
N ARG A 111 -1.64 -22.91 -18.72
CA ARG A 111 -2.42 -22.22 -17.70
C ARG A 111 -2.94 -23.21 -16.66
N CYS A 112 -2.12 -23.52 -15.67
CA CYS A 112 -2.42 -24.55 -14.68
C CYS A 112 -2.42 -24.00 -13.24
N LEU A 113 -2.87 -24.83 -12.31
CA LEU A 113 -2.88 -24.54 -10.88
C LEU A 113 -1.45 -24.43 -10.33
N ASP A 114 -1.23 -23.49 -9.42
CA ASP A 114 0.02 -23.33 -8.67
C ASP A 114 0.22 -24.47 -7.65
N ILE A 115 0.81 -25.58 -8.12
CA ILE A 115 1.08 -26.76 -7.34
C ILE A 115 2.51 -27.29 -7.54
N HIS A 116 3.14 -27.75 -6.46
CA HIS A 116 4.49 -28.33 -6.47
C HIS A 116 4.49 -29.71 -5.82
N ILE A 117 4.13 -30.73 -6.59
CA ILE A 117 3.87 -32.08 -6.07
C ILE A 117 4.51 -33.14 -6.95
N SER A 118 4.74 -34.33 -6.41
CA SER A 118 5.17 -35.48 -7.23
C SER A 118 3.99 -36.15 -7.94
N PRO A 119 4.24 -36.95 -9.01
CA PRO A 119 3.19 -37.71 -9.69
C PRO A 119 2.37 -38.61 -8.76
N ARG A 120 3.00 -39.14 -7.70
CA ARG A 120 2.35 -40.02 -6.71
C ARG A 120 1.26 -39.33 -5.90
N SER A 121 1.38 -38.02 -5.72
CA SER A 121 0.44 -37.21 -4.93
C SER A 121 -0.67 -36.59 -5.78
N LEU A 122 -0.58 -36.66 -7.11
CA LEU A 122 -1.45 -35.93 -8.04
C LEU A 122 -2.94 -36.20 -7.80
N GLU A 123 -3.35 -37.47 -7.85
CA GLU A 123 -4.77 -37.84 -7.70
C GLU A 123 -5.34 -37.50 -6.31
N ARG A 124 -4.49 -37.43 -5.28
CA ARG A 124 -4.89 -36.96 -3.94
C ARG A 124 -5.12 -35.45 -3.94
N VAL A 125 -4.23 -34.71 -4.58
CA VAL A 125 -4.28 -33.24 -4.67
C VAL A 125 -5.48 -32.77 -5.48
N LEU A 126 -5.76 -33.40 -6.63
CA LEU A 126 -6.92 -33.06 -7.45
C LEU A 126 -8.23 -33.21 -6.66
N ARG A 127 -8.37 -34.28 -5.86
CA ARG A 127 -9.54 -34.47 -4.97
C ARG A 127 -9.65 -33.42 -3.87
N ILE A 128 -8.53 -33.04 -3.27
CA ILE A 128 -8.47 -31.99 -2.24
C ILE A 128 -8.91 -30.64 -2.82
N LEU A 129 -8.33 -30.26 -3.97
CA LEU A 129 -8.61 -28.98 -4.63
C LEU A 129 -10.03 -28.94 -5.18
N ASP A 130 -10.56 -30.03 -5.73
CA ASP A 130 -11.95 -30.13 -6.18
C ASP A 130 -12.93 -29.84 -5.03
N ALA A 131 -12.76 -30.52 -3.91
CA ALA A 131 -13.61 -30.34 -2.73
C ALA A 131 -13.48 -28.93 -2.16
N LEU A 132 -12.26 -28.38 -2.11
CA LEU A 132 -12.00 -27.02 -1.62
C LEU A 132 -12.64 -25.97 -2.52
N PHE A 133 -12.47 -26.05 -3.84
CA PHE A 133 -12.98 -25.05 -4.78
C PHE A 133 -14.50 -25.05 -4.83
N LYS A 134 -15.13 -26.24 -4.93
CA LYS A 134 -16.60 -26.36 -4.83
C LYS A 134 -17.13 -25.79 -3.51
N ALA A 135 -16.44 -26.05 -2.41
CA ALA A 135 -16.83 -25.52 -1.11
C ALA A 135 -16.72 -23.99 -1.04
N LEU A 136 -15.68 -23.40 -1.63
CA LEU A 136 -15.49 -21.95 -1.69
C LEU A 136 -16.55 -21.28 -2.57
N GLU A 137 -16.86 -21.85 -3.74
CA GLU A 137 -17.90 -21.34 -4.63
C GLU A 137 -19.30 -21.43 -3.99
N ALA A 138 -19.60 -22.53 -3.29
CA ALA A 138 -20.84 -22.67 -2.52
C ALA A 138 -20.99 -21.61 -1.41
N ARG A 139 -19.91 -20.95 -1.00
CA ARG A 139 -19.88 -19.86 -0.03
C ARG A 139 -19.85 -18.47 -0.68
N GLY A 140 -19.95 -18.40 -2.01
CA GLY A 140 -19.90 -17.14 -2.77
C GLY A 140 -18.50 -16.59 -3.02
N PHE A 141 -17.45 -17.37 -2.74
CA PHE A 141 -16.07 -16.98 -3.07
C PHE A 141 -15.72 -17.45 -4.48
N ARG A 142 -14.86 -16.69 -5.17
CA ARG A 142 -14.45 -17.03 -6.55
C ARG A 142 -13.04 -17.60 -6.56
N VAL A 143 -12.82 -18.66 -7.32
CA VAL A 143 -11.48 -19.23 -7.54
C VAL A 143 -11.06 -18.93 -8.98
N GLY A 144 -9.81 -18.54 -9.17
CA GLY A 144 -9.29 -18.19 -10.49
C GLY A 144 -7.79 -18.36 -10.63
N LEU A 145 -7.31 -18.16 -11.85
CA LEU A 145 -5.89 -18.14 -12.21
C LEU A 145 -5.49 -16.71 -12.56
N SER A 146 -4.29 -16.28 -12.15
CA SER A 146 -3.77 -14.96 -12.54
C SER A 146 -3.48 -14.91 -14.06
N GLN A 147 -3.44 -13.71 -14.63
CA GLN A 147 -3.04 -13.53 -16.02
C GLN A 147 -1.50 -13.47 -16.12
N GLY A 148 -0.90 -14.32 -16.97
CA GLY A 148 0.54 -14.33 -17.22
C GLY A 148 1.06 -15.67 -17.74
N ASP A 149 2.35 -15.73 -18.07
CA ASP A 149 3.04 -16.94 -18.57
C ASP A 149 3.17 -18.06 -17.53
N ARG A 150 3.07 -17.71 -16.24
CA ARG A 150 3.00 -18.63 -15.10
C ARG A 150 1.85 -18.19 -14.21
N PRO A 151 0.64 -18.71 -14.42
CA PRO A 151 -0.49 -18.31 -13.61
C PRO A 151 -0.37 -18.84 -12.19
N ASP A 152 -0.73 -17.99 -11.24
CA ASP A 152 -0.89 -18.35 -9.84
C ASP A 152 -2.37 -18.66 -9.55
N THR A 153 -2.61 -19.59 -8.63
CA THR A 153 -3.96 -19.81 -8.11
C THR A 153 -4.32 -18.70 -7.13
N HIS A 154 -5.48 -18.05 -7.33
CA HIS A 154 -6.02 -17.08 -6.38
C HIS A 154 -7.46 -17.41 -5.99
N ILE A 155 -7.80 -17.05 -4.76
CA ILE A 155 -9.15 -17.14 -4.22
C ILE A 155 -9.58 -15.72 -3.85
N THR A 156 -10.65 -15.24 -4.47
CA THR A 156 -11.20 -13.90 -4.26
C THR A 156 -12.27 -13.95 -3.18
N ILE A 157 -11.98 -13.31 -2.04
CA ILE A 157 -12.86 -13.24 -0.86
C ILE A 157 -13.08 -11.76 -0.53
N PHE A 158 -14.33 -11.35 -0.35
CA PHE A 158 -14.73 -9.93 -0.15
C PHE A 158 -14.20 -8.98 -1.24
N GLY A 159 -13.99 -9.48 -2.46
CA GLY A 159 -13.42 -8.70 -3.58
C GLY A 159 -11.89 -8.65 -3.61
N TYR A 160 -11.19 -9.26 -2.63
CA TYR A 160 -9.73 -9.25 -2.55
C TYR A 160 -9.14 -10.61 -2.94
N PRO A 161 -8.25 -10.67 -3.95
CA PRO A 161 -7.60 -11.91 -4.35
C PRO A 161 -6.51 -12.32 -3.36
N VAL A 162 -6.55 -13.57 -2.91
CA VAL A 162 -5.56 -14.19 -2.03
C VAL A 162 -4.83 -15.30 -2.80
N ARG A 163 -3.51 -15.19 -2.95
CA ARG A 163 -2.70 -16.20 -3.64
C ARG A 163 -2.52 -17.43 -2.76
N VAL A 164 -2.66 -18.61 -3.36
CA VAL A 164 -2.51 -19.90 -2.67
C VAL A 164 -1.68 -20.87 -3.48
N THR A 165 -0.95 -21.72 -2.76
CA THR A 165 -0.07 -22.74 -3.34
C THR A 165 -0.24 -24.04 -2.57
N LEU A 166 -0.21 -25.17 -3.28
CA LEU A 166 -0.18 -26.49 -2.67
C LEU A 166 1.13 -27.21 -3.01
N GLU A 167 1.87 -27.59 -1.97
CA GLU A 167 3.20 -28.17 -2.12
C GLU A 167 3.32 -29.51 -1.41
N GLU A 168 4.11 -30.41 -1.97
CA GLU A 168 4.53 -31.63 -1.31
C GLU A 168 5.89 -31.41 -0.62
N LYS A 169 6.01 -31.83 0.65
CA LYS A 169 7.28 -31.78 1.35
C LYS A 169 8.28 -32.73 0.68
N ILE A 170 9.41 -32.17 0.26
CA ILE A 170 10.50 -32.92 -0.35
C ILE A 170 11.57 -33.22 0.71
N GLY A 171 11.90 -34.50 0.85
CA GLY A 171 13.04 -34.97 1.65
C GLY A 171 14.33 -34.97 0.84
N ARG A 172 15.47 -34.88 1.52
CA ARG A 172 16.80 -35.04 0.92
C ARG A 172 17.46 -36.26 1.51
N ILE A 173 18.03 -37.10 0.66
CA ILE A 173 18.84 -38.25 1.05
C ILE A 173 20.19 -38.13 0.34
N ASP A 174 21.24 -38.78 0.87
CA ASP A 174 22.51 -38.86 0.15
C ASP A 174 22.28 -39.46 -1.24
N HIS A 175 22.90 -38.86 -2.24
CA HIS A 175 22.78 -39.30 -3.61
C HIS A 175 23.31 -40.72 -3.76
N VAL A 176 22.50 -41.59 -4.34
CA VAL A 176 22.89 -42.97 -4.62
C VAL A 176 23.43 -43.01 -6.04
N PRO A 177 24.72 -43.31 -6.26
CA PRO A 177 25.32 -43.32 -7.59
C PRO A 177 24.58 -44.26 -8.54
N ARG A 178 24.27 -43.77 -9.74
CA ARG A 178 23.56 -44.49 -10.80
C ARG A 178 24.45 -44.63 -12.02
N LYS A 179 24.17 -45.67 -12.81
CA LYS A 179 24.91 -45.94 -14.06
C LYS A 179 24.67 -44.77 -15.03
N GLY A 180 25.71 -43.99 -15.31
CA GLY A 180 25.64 -42.77 -16.12
C GLY A 180 25.86 -41.46 -15.35
N ASP A 181 26.05 -41.50 -14.02
CA ASP A 181 26.47 -40.31 -13.27
C ASP A 181 27.88 -39.90 -13.65
N GLY A 182 28.05 -38.61 -13.97
CA GLY A 182 29.36 -38.02 -14.24
C GLY A 182 30.19 -37.83 -12.98
N SER A 183 31.44 -37.37 -13.16
CA SER A 183 32.37 -37.03 -12.07
C SER A 183 31.81 -35.95 -11.11
N TYR A 184 30.84 -35.15 -11.55
CA TYR A 184 30.11 -34.19 -10.74
C TYR A 184 28.65 -34.61 -10.60
N HIS A 185 28.35 -35.34 -9.54
CA HIS A 185 26.98 -35.64 -9.12
C HIS A 185 26.56 -34.73 -7.97
N ALA A 186 25.26 -34.42 -7.90
CA ALA A 186 24.72 -33.70 -6.76
C ALA A 186 24.91 -34.55 -5.50
N ARG A 187 25.26 -33.92 -4.37
CA ARG A 187 25.41 -34.62 -3.08
C ARG A 187 24.10 -35.28 -2.60
N TRP A 188 22.96 -34.78 -3.07
CA TRP A 188 21.64 -35.13 -2.53
C TRP A 188 20.69 -35.58 -3.62
N ASP A 189 20.00 -36.69 -3.37
CA ASP A 189 18.78 -37.08 -4.07
C ASP A 189 17.56 -36.53 -3.33
N TYR A 190 16.54 -36.12 -4.09
CA TYR A 190 15.32 -35.53 -3.56
C TYR A 190 14.18 -36.55 -3.66
N VAL A 191 13.57 -36.87 -2.52
CA VAL A 191 12.51 -37.87 -2.42
C VAL A 191 11.22 -37.19 -1.94
N PRO A 192 10.16 -37.19 -2.77
CA PRO A 192 8.85 -36.71 -2.37
C PRO A 192 8.30 -37.54 -1.20
N SER A 193 7.82 -36.88 -0.15
CA SER A 193 7.40 -37.56 1.09
C SER A 193 5.92 -37.97 1.16
N GLY A 194 5.12 -37.59 0.17
CA GLY A 194 3.66 -37.71 0.15
C GLY A 194 2.94 -36.74 1.10
N ARG A 195 3.68 -35.94 1.89
CA ARG A 195 3.11 -35.00 2.85
C ARG A 195 2.81 -33.67 2.19
N LEU A 196 1.53 -33.34 2.08
CA LEU A 196 1.04 -32.13 1.45
C LEU A 196 1.01 -30.96 2.42
N THR A 197 1.21 -29.75 1.89
CA THR A 197 1.11 -28.49 2.59
C THR A 197 0.36 -27.50 1.71
N PHE A 198 -0.78 -27.02 2.20
CA PHE A 198 -1.46 -25.86 1.65
C PHE A 198 -0.87 -24.59 2.28
N ARG A 199 -0.56 -23.59 1.45
CA ARG A 199 -0.02 -22.30 1.89
C ARG A 199 -0.79 -21.15 1.26
N ILE A 200 -1.01 -20.12 2.05
CA ILE A 200 -1.43 -18.81 1.59
C ILE A 200 -0.17 -17.96 1.40
N ASP A 201 0.12 -17.60 0.16
CA ASP A 201 1.27 -16.78 -0.22
C ASP A 201 0.90 -15.30 -0.20
N GLU A 202 0.64 -14.80 1.01
CA GLU A 202 0.35 -13.38 1.23
C GLU A 202 1.29 -12.86 2.31
N TRP A 203 2.06 -11.81 1.99
CA TRP A 203 2.98 -11.21 2.95
C TRP A 203 2.21 -10.54 4.09
N ARG A 204 1.14 -9.81 3.73
CA ARG A 204 0.39 -8.93 4.64
C ARG A 204 -0.91 -9.59 5.08
N SER A 205 -0.87 -10.34 6.19
CA SER A 205 -2.06 -11.05 6.70
C SER A 205 -2.19 -11.11 8.23
N GLY A 206 -1.52 -10.19 8.93
CA GLY A 206 -1.56 -10.12 10.39
C GLY A 206 -1.10 -11.39 11.10
N SER A 207 -1.86 -11.84 12.10
CA SER A 207 -1.58 -13.03 12.92
C SER A 207 -2.22 -14.33 12.39
N ALA A 208 -2.84 -14.29 11.21
CA ALA A 208 -3.57 -15.42 10.65
C ALA A 208 -2.65 -16.62 10.37
N ARG A 209 -3.18 -17.83 10.58
CA ARG A 209 -2.51 -19.06 10.14
C ARG A 209 -2.51 -19.07 8.61
N LYS A 210 -1.34 -19.28 8.00
CA LYS A 210 -1.16 -19.30 6.54
C LYS A 210 -0.75 -20.66 5.97
N SER A 211 -0.57 -21.67 6.83
CA SER A 211 -0.08 -22.98 6.39
C SER A 211 -0.73 -24.13 7.14
N TRP A 212 -1.13 -25.14 6.37
CA TRP A 212 -1.72 -26.39 6.85
C TRP A 212 -1.00 -27.53 6.16
N SER A 213 -0.50 -28.48 6.94
CA SER A 213 0.27 -29.61 6.44
C SER A 213 -0.30 -30.91 6.96
N ASP A 214 -0.07 -31.98 6.22
CA ASP A 214 -0.22 -33.35 6.73
C ASP A 214 0.67 -33.55 7.95
N GLY A 215 0.11 -34.09 9.02
CA GLY A 215 0.88 -34.44 10.20
C GLY A 215 0.03 -34.88 11.38
N LYS A 216 0.52 -34.60 12.59
CA LYS A 216 -0.11 -35.04 13.85
C LYS A 216 -1.52 -34.50 14.06
N ARG A 217 -1.89 -33.40 13.40
CA ARG A 217 -3.22 -32.78 13.49
C ARG A 217 -4.23 -33.36 12.49
N GLY A 218 -3.82 -34.32 11.67
CA GLY A 218 -4.63 -34.92 10.62
C GLY A 218 -4.07 -34.67 9.23
N LEU A 219 -4.76 -35.26 8.25
CA LEU A 219 -4.48 -35.06 6.83
C LEU A 219 -5.08 -33.74 6.34
N LEU A 220 -4.59 -33.22 5.23
CA LEU A 220 -5.04 -31.97 4.63
C LEU A 220 -6.54 -31.97 4.29
N GLU A 221 -7.08 -33.11 3.85
CA GLU A 221 -8.51 -33.36 3.58
C GLU A 221 -9.40 -33.07 4.79
N SER A 222 -8.89 -33.32 5.99
CA SER A 222 -9.64 -33.11 7.24
C SER A 222 -9.57 -31.65 7.74
N GLN A 223 -8.66 -30.86 7.18
CA GLN A 223 -8.37 -29.48 7.58
C GLN A 223 -9.01 -28.43 6.64
N LEU A 224 -9.83 -28.83 5.66
CA LEU A 224 -10.39 -27.89 4.67
C LEU A 224 -11.20 -26.74 5.29
N HIS A 225 -11.99 -27.02 6.32
CA HIS A 225 -12.74 -25.98 7.05
C HIS A 225 -11.80 -24.97 7.74
N ASP A 226 -10.71 -25.45 8.35
CA ASP A 226 -9.70 -24.58 8.96
C ASP A 226 -8.93 -23.76 7.91
N ILE A 227 -8.73 -24.30 6.71
CA ILE A 227 -8.14 -23.57 5.58
C ILE A 227 -9.07 -22.44 5.13
N ILE A 228 -10.36 -22.70 4.96
CA ILE A 228 -11.36 -21.69 4.60
C ILE A 228 -11.40 -20.57 5.64
N ARG A 229 -11.41 -20.89 6.94
CA ARG A 229 -11.30 -19.89 8.01
C ARG A 229 -10.04 -19.05 7.89
N GLY A 230 -8.90 -19.68 7.63
CA GLY A 230 -7.63 -18.97 7.44
C GLY A 230 -7.67 -18.02 6.25
N LEU A 231 -8.22 -18.46 5.12
CA LEU A 231 -8.39 -17.63 3.91
C LEU A 231 -9.22 -16.37 4.20
N VAL A 232 -10.33 -16.53 4.90
CA VAL A 232 -11.25 -15.43 5.24
C VAL A 232 -10.56 -14.39 6.15
N VAL A 233 -9.83 -14.85 7.17
CA VAL A 233 -9.06 -13.95 8.05
C VAL A 233 -7.93 -13.24 7.29
N VAL A 234 -7.24 -13.94 6.37
CA VAL A 234 -6.18 -13.34 5.55
C VAL A 234 -6.76 -12.29 4.59
N ALA A 235 -7.90 -12.58 3.94
CA ALA A 235 -8.56 -11.66 3.03
C ALA A 235 -9.02 -10.38 3.73
N ASP A 236 -9.56 -10.49 4.94
CA ASP A 236 -9.97 -9.33 5.75
C ASP A 236 -8.76 -8.50 6.22
N ALA A 237 -7.67 -9.14 6.62
CA ALA A 237 -6.41 -8.46 6.94
C ALA A 237 -5.84 -7.72 5.71
N LYS A 238 -5.99 -8.30 4.51
CA LYS A 238 -5.60 -7.64 3.25
C LYS A 238 -6.51 -6.45 2.93
N ARG A 239 -7.83 -6.62 3.07
CA ARG A 239 -8.84 -5.55 2.89
C ARG A 239 -8.55 -4.34 3.78
N THR A 240 -8.46 -4.57 5.08
CA THR A 240 -8.23 -3.51 6.09
C THR A 240 -6.96 -2.74 5.79
N HIS A 241 -5.91 -3.46 5.38
CA HIS A 241 -4.64 -2.86 5.04
C HIS A 241 -4.69 -2.00 3.77
N LEU A 242 -5.28 -2.51 2.68
CA LEU A 242 -5.41 -1.75 1.43
C LEU A 242 -6.26 -0.49 1.60
N LEU A 243 -7.35 -0.58 2.38
CA LEU A 243 -8.18 0.58 2.72
C LEU A 243 -7.42 1.63 3.54
N ALA A 244 -6.52 1.21 4.44
CA ALA A 244 -5.67 2.13 5.19
C ALA A 244 -4.66 2.83 4.28
N GLU A 245 -3.98 2.08 3.39
CA GLU A 245 -3.03 2.64 2.43
C GLU A 245 -3.70 3.66 1.49
N GLU A 246 -4.93 3.39 1.04
CA GLU A 246 -5.72 4.30 0.22
C GLU A 246 -6.07 5.60 0.97
N ARG A 247 -6.57 5.51 2.20
CA ARG A 247 -6.88 6.69 3.04
C ARG A 247 -5.65 7.54 3.30
N GLU A 248 -4.52 6.91 3.61
CA GLU A 248 -3.26 7.62 3.81
C GLU A 248 -2.79 8.29 2.52
N ALA A 249 -2.95 7.64 1.36
CA ALA A 249 -2.58 8.22 0.07
C ALA A 249 -3.46 9.44 -0.25
N GLN A 250 -4.78 9.37 0.03
CA GLN A 250 -5.70 10.48 -0.12
C GLN A 250 -5.31 11.65 0.80
N ALA A 251 -5.07 11.38 2.09
CA ALA A 251 -4.63 12.38 3.05
C ALA A 251 -3.29 13.04 2.65
N ARG A 252 -2.34 12.26 2.11
CA ARG A 252 -1.07 12.81 1.57
C ARG A 252 -1.30 13.74 0.39
N ARG A 253 -2.17 13.34 -0.56
CA ARG A 253 -2.52 14.18 -1.72
C ARG A 253 -3.21 15.47 -1.30
N GLU A 254 -4.13 15.41 -0.35
CA GLU A 254 -4.80 16.59 0.20
C GLU A 254 -3.83 17.52 0.93
N ALA A 255 -2.98 16.97 1.80
CA ALA A 255 -1.96 17.74 2.50
C ALA A 255 -0.99 18.42 1.53
N GLN A 256 -0.61 17.73 0.45
CA GLN A 256 0.23 18.32 -0.61
C GLN A 256 -0.47 19.49 -1.30
N ARG A 257 -1.74 19.33 -1.72
CA ARG A 257 -2.51 20.42 -2.33
C ARG A 257 -2.64 21.62 -1.39
N GLN A 258 -2.88 21.38 -0.10
CA GLN A 258 -2.98 22.47 0.88
C GLN A 258 -1.65 23.21 1.06
N ARG A 259 -0.52 22.50 1.03
CA ARG A 259 0.82 23.12 1.08
C ARG A 259 1.10 23.97 -0.15
N GLU A 260 0.81 23.44 -1.33
CA GLU A 260 0.99 24.17 -2.60
C GLU A 260 0.17 25.47 -2.62
N LEU A 261 -1.11 25.40 -2.23
CA LEU A 261 -1.98 26.59 -2.12
C LEU A 261 -1.48 27.58 -1.06
N ALA A 262 -0.99 27.10 0.09
CA ALA A 262 -0.45 27.96 1.12
C ALA A 262 0.85 28.65 0.68
N GLU A 263 1.74 27.93 -0.02
CA GLU A 263 2.95 28.52 -0.60
C GLU A 263 2.62 29.54 -1.68
N GLN A 264 1.63 29.27 -2.54
CA GLN A 264 1.20 30.22 -3.55
C GLN A 264 0.66 31.51 -2.92
N ARG A 265 -0.24 31.40 -1.93
CA ARG A 265 -0.73 32.56 -1.18
C ARG A 265 0.40 33.34 -0.51
N ARG A 266 1.38 32.66 0.08
CA ARG A 266 2.53 33.31 0.69
C ARG A 266 3.37 34.07 -0.33
N ARG A 267 3.61 33.50 -1.51
CA ARG A 267 4.32 34.18 -2.61
C ARG A 267 3.56 35.40 -3.12
N GLU A 268 2.26 35.27 -3.33
CA GLU A 268 1.40 36.38 -3.75
C GLU A 268 1.39 37.52 -2.72
N GLU A 269 1.37 37.19 -1.42
CA GLU A 269 1.44 38.16 -0.33
C GLU A 269 2.83 38.82 -0.23
N GLU A 270 3.91 38.03 -0.33
CA GLU A 270 5.29 38.54 -0.37
C GLU A 270 5.52 39.47 -1.58
N GLU A 271 5.00 39.13 -2.77
CA GLU A 271 5.07 39.96 -3.96
C GLU A 271 4.27 41.26 -3.80
N ARG A 272 3.07 41.16 -3.22
CA ARG A 272 2.24 42.33 -2.91
C ARG A 272 2.94 43.26 -1.92
N GLN A 273 3.56 42.70 -0.87
CA GLN A 273 4.33 43.47 0.12
C GLN A 273 5.55 44.14 -0.53
N ARG A 274 6.37 43.39 -1.28
CA ARG A 274 7.54 43.94 -1.99
C ARG A 274 7.16 45.01 -3.00
N ARG A 275 6.00 44.88 -3.63
CA ARG A 275 5.48 45.92 -4.53
C ARG A 275 5.15 47.19 -3.75
N LEU A 276 4.42 47.06 -2.64
CA LEU A 276 4.07 48.20 -1.78
C LEU A 276 5.31 48.91 -1.22
N GLU A 277 6.30 48.16 -0.75
CA GLU A 277 7.57 48.71 -0.24
C GLU A 277 8.32 49.50 -1.33
N ARG A 278 8.43 48.94 -2.54
CA ARG A 278 9.06 49.64 -3.69
C ARG A 278 8.31 50.91 -4.08
N GLU A 279 6.98 50.88 -4.08
CA GLU A 279 6.15 52.06 -4.33
C GLU A 279 6.41 53.12 -3.24
N ALA A 280 6.41 52.75 -1.97
CA ALA A 280 6.70 53.65 -0.86
C ALA A 280 8.11 54.27 -0.94
N GLU A 281 9.14 53.47 -1.23
CA GLU A 281 10.52 53.94 -1.43
C GLU A 281 10.62 54.95 -2.59
N SER A 282 9.96 54.66 -3.71
CA SER A 282 9.93 55.53 -4.89
C SER A 282 9.25 56.86 -4.57
N TRP A 283 8.15 56.83 -3.82
CA TRP A 283 7.46 58.03 -3.33
C TRP A 283 8.36 58.87 -2.41
N VAL A 284 9.02 58.26 -1.41
CA VAL A 284 9.94 58.98 -0.52
C VAL A 284 11.07 59.63 -1.32
N LYS A 285 11.65 58.91 -2.29
CA LYS A 285 12.71 59.43 -3.16
C LYS A 285 12.22 60.62 -4.01
N ALA A 286 10.99 60.55 -4.54
CA ALA A 286 10.39 61.66 -5.27
C ALA A 286 10.20 62.91 -4.38
N GLN A 287 9.75 62.73 -3.14
CA GLN A 287 9.62 63.83 -2.17
C GLN A 287 10.99 64.44 -1.80
N GLN A 288 12.01 63.62 -1.57
CA GLN A 288 13.37 64.08 -1.30
C GLN A 288 13.96 64.86 -2.47
N LEU A 289 13.74 64.40 -3.70
CA LEU A 289 14.16 65.13 -4.91
C LEU A 289 13.45 66.48 -5.02
N ARG A 290 12.14 66.55 -4.77
CA ARG A 290 11.39 67.82 -4.77
C ARG A 290 11.94 68.80 -3.73
N ALA A 291 12.13 68.33 -2.49
CA ALA A 291 12.70 69.17 -1.43
C ALA A 291 14.12 69.67 -1.76
N PHE A 292 14.95 68.83 -2.40
CA PHE A 292 16.28 69.25 -2.85
C PHE A 292 16.22 70.30 -3.97
N ILE A 293 15.36 70.10 -4.96
CA ILE A 293 15.14 71.06 -6.06
C ILE A 293 14.65 72.40 -5.50
N ASP A 294 13.68 72.38 -4.57
CA ASP A 294 13.16 73.58 -3.93
C ASP A 294 14.26 74.35 -3.17
N GLU A 295 15.18 73.65 -2.50
CA GLU A 295 16.32 74.28 -1.81
C GLU A 295 17.38 74.83 -2.78
N VAL A 296 17.63 74.15 -3.91
CA VAL A 296 18.51 74.66 -4.98
C VAL A 296 17.94 75.95 -5.57
N GLU A 297 16.64 75.97 -5.87
CA GLU A 297 15.92 77.13 -6.39
C GLU A 297 15.96 78.30 -5.39
N ARG A 298 15.71 78.03 -4.10
CA ARG A 298 15.81 79.04 -3.03
C ARG A 298 17.20 79.67 -2.93
N ARG A 299 18.27 78.85 -3.01
CA ARG A 299 19.66 79.35 -2.94
C ARG A 299 20.07 80.11 -4.19
N ALA A 300 19.59 79.70 -5.36
CA ALA A 300 19.83 80.39 -6.62
C ALA A 300 19.15 81.76 -6.65
N SER A 301 17.92 81.85 -6.11
CA SER A 301 17.19 83.11 -5.93
C SER A 301 17.94 84.10 -5.03
N VAL A 302 18.45 83.65 -3.88
CA VAL A 302 19.23 84.49 -2.94
C VAL A 302 20.55 85.00 -3.55
N LYS A 303 21.15 84.23 -4.48
CA LYS A 303 22.41 84.60 -5.16
C LYS A 303 22.21 85.39 -6.45
N GLY A 304 20.97 85.67 -6.86
CA GLY A 304 20.66 86.43 -8.08
C GLY A 304 21.02 85.71 -9.38
N VAL A 305 21.05 84.37 -9.37
CA VAL A 305 21.30 83.57 -10.58
C VAL A 305 20.03 83.54 -11.44
N ALA A 306 20.14 83.75 -12.75
CA ALA A 306 18.99 83.74 -13.66
C ALA A 306 18.35 82.34 -13.75
N MET A 307 17.06 82.25 -13.39
CA MET A 307 16.28 81.00 -13.38
C MET A 307 15.20 80.98 -14.47
N GLU A 308 15.27 81.90 -15.44
CA GLU A 308 14.27 81.96 -16.50
C GLU A 308 14.36 80.74 -17.45
N PRO A 309 13.24 80.35 -18.09
CA PRO A 309 13.23 79.31 -19.11
C PRO A 309 14.27 79.59 -20.21
N GLY A 310 15.20 78.66 -20.44
CA GLY A 310 16.34 78.85 -21.36
C GLY A 310 17.68 79.18 -20.68
N SER A 311 17.74 79.28 -19.35
CA SER A 311 19.01 79.24 -18.60
C SER A 311 19.39 77.79 -18.24
N GLU A 312 20.69 77.48 -18.17
CA GLU A 312 21.17 76.12 -17.81
C GLU A 312 20.57 75.60 -16.50
N LEU A 313 20.37 76.50 -15.52
CA LEU A 313 19.81 76.14 -14.22
C LEU A 313 18.28 75.99 -14.29
N GLY A 314 17.57 76.84 -15.03
CA GLY A 314 16.11 76.74 -15.21
C GLY A 314 15.71 75.46 -15.95
N ASP A 315 16.43 75.09 -17.00
CA ASP A 315 16.19 73.87 -17.77
C ASP A 315 16.50 72.62 -16.95
N TRP A 316 17.55 72.66 -16.12
CA TRP A 316 17.87 71.59 -15.17
C TRP A 316 16.79 71.43 -14.09
N ILE A 317 16.27 72.52 -13.50
CA ILE A 317 15.17 72.48 -12.52
C ILE A 317 13.91 71.87 -13.15
N ALA A 318 13.55 72.30 -14.36
CA ALA A 318 12.38 71.78 -15.06
C ALA A 318 12.52 70.28 -15.39
N TRP A 319 13.70 69.84 -15.82
CA TRP A 319 14.01 68.42 -16.01
C TRP A 319 13.96 67.63 -14.71
N ALA A 320 14.55 68.15 -13.63
CA ALA A 320 14.61 67.49 -12.33
C ALA A 320 13.21 67.31 -11.71
N ARG A 321 12.32 68.31 -11.83
CA ARG A 321 10.92 68.18 -11.40
C ARG A 321 10.16 67.11 -12.20
N ARG A 322 10.35 67.05 -13.52
CA ARG A 322 9.78 65.97 -14.37
C ARG A 322 10.33 64.59 -14.00
N HIS A 323 11.60 64.49 -13.63
CA HIS A 323 12.19 63.23 -13.18
C HIS A 323 11.62 62.78 -11.83
N ALA A 324 11.45 63.70 -10.87
CA ALA A 324 10.81 63.41 -9.60
C ALA A 324 9.34 62.96 -9.78
N ASP A 325 8.62 63.56 -10.73
CA ASP A 325 7.25 63.18 -11.06
C ASP A 325 7.13 61.78 -11.68
N ARG A 326 8.10 61.38 -12.51
CA ARG A 326 8.16 60.02 -13.08
C ARG A 326 8.44 58.94 -12.02
N LEU A 327 9.14 59.29 -10.95
CA LEU A 327 9.44 58.39 -9.84
C LEU A 327 8.29 58.30 -8.83
N ASP A 328 7.30 59.19 -8.88
CA ASP A 328 6.21 59.25 -7.93
C ASP A 328 5.09 58.26 -8.33
N PRO A 329 4.87 57.18 -7.57
CA PRO A 329 3.83 56.19 -7.89
C PRO A 329 2.40 56.74 -7.76
N LEU A 330 2.22 57.92 -7.16
CA LEU A 330 0.91 58.58 -7.04
C LEU A 330 0.62 59.53 -8.21
N LYS A 331 1.60 59.80 -9.07
CA LYS A 331 1.37 60.55 -10.30
C LYS A 331 1.04 59.60 -11.44
N PRO A 332 0.05 59.94 -12.29
CA PRO A 332 -0.21 59.16 -13.49
C PRO A 332 1.01 59.24 -14.38
N ASP A 333 1.66 58.10 -14.62
CA ASP A 333 2.66 57.96 -15.66
C ASP A 333 1.97 58.19 -17.02
N PRO A 334 2.39 59.17 -17.83
CA PRO A 334 1.80 59.38 -19.15
C PRO A 334 1.96 58.18 -20.10
N ASP A 335 2.86 57.23 -19.80
CA ASP A 335 3.10 56.00 -20.58
C ASP A 335 2.64 54.70 -19.90
N ALA A 336 1.93 54.76 -18.76
CA ALA A 336 1.43 53.55 -18.11
C ALA A 336 0.25 52.92 -18.88
N VAL A 337 0.57 51.93 -19.72
CA VAL A 337 -0.40 50.94 -20.20
C VAL A 337 -1.05 50.29 -18.97
N LYS A 338 -2.36 50.52 -18.82
CA LYS A 338 -3.16 49.94 -17.74
C LYS A 338 -2.98 48.41 -17.70
N PRO A 339 -2.76 47.81 -16.52
CA PRO A 339 -2.87 46.36 -16.37
C PRO A 339 -4.29 45.96 -16.78
N GLN A 340 -4.42 45.11 -17.79
CA GLN A 340 -5.69 44.48 -18.11
C GLN A 340 -6.06 43.54 -16.95
N ASP A 341 -7.22 43.77 -16.35
CA ASP A 341 -7.87 42.86 -15.42
C ASP A 341 -8.01 41.48 -16.07
N ALA A 342 -7.17 40.53 -15.66
CA ALA A 342 -7.44 39.11 -15.84
C ALA A 342 -8.30 38.63 -14.67
N SER A 343 -9.57 39.04 -14.66
CA SER A 343 -10.60 38.32 -13.91
C SER A 343 -11.01 37.07 -14.70
N ALA A 344 -10.49 35.92 -14.32
CA ALA A 344 -11.08 34.62 -14.67
C ALA A 344 -10.77 33.61 -13.56
N GLY A 345 -11.50 33.71 -12.46
CA GLY A 345 -11.67 32.58 -11.54
C GLY A 345 -12.60 31.54 -12.19
N PRO A 346 -12.37 30.23 -11.98
CA PRO A 346 -13.15 29.19 -12.62
C PRO A 346 -14.57 29.14 -12.02
N THR A 347 -15.56 29.16 -12.90
CA THR A 347 -16.97 28.99 -12.55
C THR A 347 -17.20 27.59 -11.96
N HIS A 348 -17.74 27.59 -10.74
CA HIS A 348 -18.24 26.42 -10.04
C HIS A 348 -19.52 25.94 -10.74
N GLU A 349 -19.46 24.79 -11.41
CA GLU A 349 -20.61 24.16 -12.05
C GLU A 349 -21.00 22.89 -11.26
N ALA A 350 -22.21 22.89 -10.69
CA ALA A 350 -22.99 21.72 -10.27
C ALA A 350 -24.40 22.19 -9.87
N PRO A 351 -25.42 21.31 -9.85
CA PRO A 351 -25.88 20.42 -10.93
C PRO A 351 -27.39 20.66 -11.20
N ASP A 352 -27.92 20.26 -12.35
CA ASP A 352 -29.36 20.02 -12.46
C ASP A 352 -29.67 18.83 -13.38
N GLY A 353 -30.69 18.07 -12.97
CA GLY A 353 -30.99 16.71 -13.43
C GLY A 353 -31.74 16.60 -14.77
N PRO A 354 -32.51 15.52 -14.96
CA PRO A 354 -32.33 14.49 -15.99
C PRO A 354 -33.01 14.78 -17.33
N PRO A 355 -32.68 14.05 -18.42
CA PRO A 355 -33.28 14.29 -19.72
C PRO A 355 -34.66 13.61 -19.82
N ALA A 356 -35.65 14.37 -20.27
CA ALA A 356 -36.91 13.86 -20.77
C ALA A 356 -36.86 13.78 -22.31
N ASP A 357 -37.47 12.69 -22.73
CA ASP A 357 -37.88 12.16 -24.04
C ASP A 357 -38.44 13.16 -25.07
N ASP A 358 -38.60 12.64 -26.30
CA ASP A 358 -39.13 13.18 -27.57
C ASP A 358 -38.03 13.49 -28.59
N GLY A 359 -37.80 12.67 -29.62
CA GLY A 359 -38.78 12.12 -30.55
C GLY A 359 -38.53 12.77 -31.93
N ILE A 360 -38.80 12.02 -33.03
CA ILE A 360 -38.78 12.41 -34.46
C ILE A 360 -37.47 12.03 -35.21
N VAL A 361 -37.44 11.34 -36.35
CA VAL A 361 -38.41 10.69 -37.26
C VAL A 361 -37.60 9.78 -38.21
N ALA A 362 -38.21 8.68 -38.65
CA ALA A 362 -37.70 7.76 -39.69
C ALA A 362 -37.74 8.36 -41.12
N PRO A 363 -36.91 7.88 -42.07
CA PRO A 363 -37.15 8.10 -43.50
C PRO A 363 -37.93 6.91 -44.14
N PRO A 364 -38.51 7.12 -45.34
CA PRO A 364 -39.61 6.32 -45.87
C PRO A 364 -39.15 5.04 -46.58
N GLY A 365 -40.06 4.05 -46.64
CA GLY A 365 -39.77 2.69 -47.10
C GLY A 365 -39.95 2.42 -48.59
N ARG A 366 -39.95 1.12 -48.93
CA ARG A 366 -40.70 0.51 -50.04
C ARG A 366 -40.59 -1.03 -50.02
N GLU A 367 -41.76 -1.66 -49.99
CA GLU A 367 -42.23 -2.79 -50.82
C GLU A 367 -41.26 -3.94 -51.14
N SER A 368 -41.49 -5.12 -50.55
CA SER A 368 -42.12 -6.30 -51.22
C SER A 368 -42.21 -7.48 -50.26
#